data_AF-A0A7J4FZW5-F1
#
_entry.id   AF-A0A7J4FZW5-F1
#
_cell.length_a   1.000
_cell.length_b   1.000
_cell.length_c   1.000
_cell.angle_alpha   90.00
_cell.angle_beta   90.00
_cell.angle_gamma   90.00
#
_symmetry.space_group_name_H-M   'P 1'
#
loop_
_entity.id
_entity.type
_entity.pdbx_description
1 polymer ?
#
loop_
_entity_poly.entity_id
_entity_poly.type
_entity_poly.pdbx_seq_one_letter_code
_entity_poly.pdbx_strand_id
1 'polypeptide(L)'
;ENVYYVPAEATLDQIAAVMLKYGVRRVPVVNKFGRLVGMVSSRDLIGFLGMQRELMARLITSLENELKKHAEELAKKRDEETGLYG
;
A
#
# COMPACT_ATOMS: atom_id res chain seq x y z
N GLU A 1 -21.65 -21.21 18.57
CA GLU A 1 -20.61 -20.82 17.61
C GLU A 1 -20.00 -19.50 18.08
N ASN A 2 -18.67 -19.35 18.08
CA ASN A 2 -18.02 -18.12 18.54
C ASN A 2 -17.89 -17.12 17.38
N VAL A 3 -18.32 -15.88 17.60
CA VAL A 3 -18.19 -14.80 16.61
C VAL A 3 -17.09 -13.86 17.07
N TYR A 4 -16.02 -13.77 16.29
CA TYR A 4 -14.89 -12.86 16.53
C TYR A 4 -15.13 -11.55 15.78
N TYR A 5 -15.10 -10.42 16.48
CA TYR A 5 -15.32 -9.08 15.94
C TYR A 5 -14.16 -8.14 16.30
N VAL A 6 -14.09 -7.00 15.61
CA VAL A 6 -13.13 -5.93 15.90
C VAL A 6 -13.85 -4.58 16.08
N PRO A 7 -13.23 -3.60 16.78
CA PRO A 7 -13.73 -2.23 16.82
C PRO A 7 -13.63 -1.53 15.45
N ALA A 8 -14.44 -0.50 15.24
CA ALA A 8 -14.49 0.29 13.99
C ALA A 8 -13.18 1.00 13.65
N GLU A 9 -12.34 1.22 14.65
CA GLU A 9 -11.05 1.87 14.55
C GLU A 9 -9.90 0.87 14.30
N ALA A 10 -10.20 -0.44 14.21
CA ALA A 10 -9.20 -1.46 14.00
C ALA A 10 -8.50 -1.31 12.64
N THR A 11 -7.18 -1.49 12.63
CA THR A 11 -6.39 -1.47 11.40
C THR A 11 -6.61 -2.75 10.59
N LEU A 12 -6.28 -2.71 9.29
CA LEU A 12 -6.35 -3.89 8.43
C LEU A 12 -5.48 -5.04 8.95
N ASP A 13 -4.30 -4.73 9.53
CA ASP A 13 -3.41 -5.74 10.12
C ASP A 13 -4.03 -6.42 11.34
N GLN A 14 -4.74 -5.66 12.19
CA GLN A 14 -5.45 -6.22 13.34
C GLN A 14 -6.58 -7.14 12.89
N ILE A 15 -7.32 -6.75 11.85
CA ILE A 15 -8.37 -7.58 11.26
C ILE A 15 -7.78 -8.88 10.67
N ALA A 16 -6.68 -8.76 9.92
CA ALA A 16 -5.97 -9.90 9.35
C ALA A 16 -5.45 -10.85 10.45
N ALA A 17 -4.90 -10.30 11.53
CA ALA A 17 -4.43 -11.08 12.67
C ALA A 17 -5.56 -11.90 13.32
N VAL A 18 -6.76 -11.31 13.47
CA VAL A 18 -7.95 -12.03 13.96
C VAL A 18 -8.35 -13.15 12.99
N MET A 19 -8.39 -12.87 11.69
CA MET A 19 -8.68 -13.89 10.67
C MET A 19 -7.73 -15.08 10.75
N LEU A 20 -6.42 -14.81 10.82
CA LEU A 20 -5.38 -15.84 10.91
C LEU A 20 -5.45 -16.62 12.22
N LYS A 21 -5.55 -15.92 13.35
CA LYS A 21 -5.55 -16.53 14.68
C LYS A 21 -6.71 -17.50 14.89
N TYR A 22 -7.89 -17.15 14.36
CA TYR A 22 -9.11 -17.92 14.60
C TYR A 22 -9.60 -18.70 13.37
N GLY A 23 -8.84 -18.70 12.28
CA GLY A 23 -9.19 -19.42 11.04
C GLY A 23 -10.48 -18.92 10.38
N VAL A 24 -10.86 -17.66 10.61
CA VAL A 24 -12.09 -17.07 10.05
C VAL A 24 -11.80 -16.23 8.81
N ARG A 25 -12.73 -16.24 7.84
CA ARG A 25 -12.57 -15.48 6.58
C ARG A 25 -13.28 -14.13 6.56
N ARG A 26 -14.07 -13.84 7.60
CA ARG A 26 -14.86 -12.62 7.74
C ARG A 26 -14.87 -12.22 9.20
N VAL A 27 -14.77 -10.92 9.43
CA VAL A 27 -14.75 -10.33 10.77
C VAL A 27 -15.79 -9.19 10.79
N PRO A 28 -16.82 -9.26 11.65
CA PRO A 28 -17.74 -8.16 11.87
C PRO A 28 -17.01 -6.98 12.53
N VAL A 29 -17.40 -5.77 12.15
CA VAL A 29 -16.88 -4.53 12.71
C VAL A 29 -17.96 -3.90 13.57
N VAL A 30 -17.64 -3.60 14.82
CA VAL A 30 -18.57 -3.01 15.79
C VAL A 30 -18.10 -1.63 16.23
N ASN A 31 -19.02 -0.70 16.46
CA ASN A 31 -18.66 0.59 17.04
C ASN A 31 -18.54 0.52 18.58
N LYS A 32 -18.13 1.63 19.20
CA LYS A 32 -18.00 1.77 20.65
C LYS A 32 -19.26 1.49 21.49
N PHE A 33 -20.44 1.46 20.87
CA PHE A 33 -21.71 1.12 21.53
C PHE A 33 -22.08 -0.36 21.36
N GLY A 34 -21.16 -1.18 20.84
CA GLY A 34 -21.39 -2.60 20.58
C GLY A 34 -22.31 -2.87 19.39
N ARG A 35 -22.61 -1.87 18.56
CA ARG A 35 -23.48 -2.06 17.39
C ARG A 35 -22.65 -2.45 16.19
N LEU A 36 -23.11 -3.47 15.47
CA LEU A 36 -22.57 -3.88 14.18
C LEU A 36 -22.66 -2.70 13.19
N VAL A 37 -21.52 -2.31 12.61
CA VAL A 37 -21.44 -1.24 11.61
C VAL A 37 -21.01 -1.75 10.24
N GLY A 38 -20.46 -2.96 10.15
CA GLY A 38 -20.04 -3.53 8.88
C GLY A 38 -19.39 -4.89 9.02
N MET A 39 -18.85 -5.38 7.91
CA MET A 39 -18.13 -6.65 7.82
C MET A 39 -16.94 -6.48 6.90
N VAL A 40 -15.79 -7.02 7.29
CA VAL A 40 -14.60 -7.10 6.46
C VAL A 40 -14.30 -8.57 6.18
N SER A 41 -14.02 -8.89 4.92
CA SER A 41 -13.65 -10.22 4.47
C SER A 41 -12.19 -10.27 4.01
N SER A 42 -11.62 -11.47 3.97
CA SER A 42 -10.27 -11.64 3.43
C SER A 42 -10.15 -11.25 1.95
N ARG A 43 -11.26 -11.25 1.19
CA ARG A 43 -11.28 -10.74 -0.19
C ARG A 43 -11.10 -9.24 -0.25
N ASP A 44 -11.65 -8.50 0.71
CA ASP A 44 -11.49 -7.04 0.78
C ASP A 44 -10.02 -6.69 1.08
N LEU A 45 -9.38 -7.43 1.99
CA LEU A 45 -7.95 -7.28 2.30
C LEU A 45 -7.07 -7.56 1.08
N ILE A 46 -7.32 -8.67 0.36
CA ILE A 46 -6.56 -9.03 -0.85
C ILE A 46 -6.75 -7.98 -1.94
N GLY A 47 -7.99 -7.51 -2.15
CA GLY A 47 -8.29 -6.48 -3.14
C GLY A 47 -7.55 -5.16 -2.83
N PHE A 48 -7.56 -4.73 -1.58
CA PHE A 48 -6.84 -3.53 -1.14
C PHE A 48 -5.32 -3.64 -1.38
N LEU A 49 -4.71 -4.76 -1.01
CA LEU A 49 -3.27 -5.00 -1.21
C LEU A 49 -2.91 -5.02 -2.70
N GLY A 50 -3.76 -5.59 -3.55
CA GLY A 50 -3.58 -5.58 -5.01
C GLY A 50 -3.54 -4.17 -5.58
N MET A 51 -4.46 -3.29 -5.15
CA MET A 51 -4.50 -1.89 -5.57
C MET A 51 -3.28 -1.09 -5.08
N GLN A 52 -2.87 -1.29 -3.82
CA GLN A 52 -1.67 -0.66 -3.25
C GLN A 52 -0.41 -1.02 -4.05
N ARG A 53 -0.25 -2.29 -4.44
CA ARG A 53 0.90 -2.75 -5.24
C ARG A 53 0.99 -2.03 -6.59
N GLU A 54 -0.14 -1.86 -7.28
CA GLU A 54 -0.21 -1.17 -8.57
C GLU A 54 0.17 0.32 -8.43
N LEU A 55 -0.36 0.99 -7.41
CA LEU A 55 -0.03 2.39 -7.12
C LEU A 55 1.44 2.58 -6.79
N MET A 56 2.01 1.70 -5.96
CA MET A 56 3.43 1.76 -5.61
C MET A 56 4.34 1.47 -6.80
N ALA A 57 3.99 0.50 -7.65
CA ALA A 57 4.75 0.23 -8.87
C ALA A 57 4.82 1.46 -9.77
N ARG A 58 3.70 2.17 -9.94
CA ARG A 58 3.64 3.42 -10.73
C ARG A 58 4.50 4.52 -10.12
N LEU A 59 4.42 4.72 -8.81
CA LEU A 59 5.20 5.75 -8.12
C LEU A 59 6.70 5.49 -8.20
N ILE A 60 7.13 4.25 -8.01
CA ILE A 60 8.54 3.86 -8.16
C ILE A 60 9.01 4.13 -9.58
N THR A 61 8.24 3.68 -10.57
CA THR A 61 8.57 3.88 -11.99
C THR A 61 8.71 5.35 -12.34
N SER A 62 7.83 6.22 -11.84
CA SER A 62 7.92 7.67 -12.11
C SER A 62 9.17 8.29 -11.49
N LEU A 63 9.50 7.93 -10.25
CA LEU A 63 10.71 8.42 -9.58
C LEU A 63 11.98 7.96 -10.30
N GLU A 64 12.03 6.69 -10.72
CA GLU A 64 13.16 6.15 -11.49
C GLU A 64 13.36 6.92 -12.81
N ASN A 65 12.28 7.22 -13.52
CA ASN A 65 12.33 7.99 -14.76
C ASN A 65 12.80 9.44 -14.53
N GLU A 66 12.32 10.10 -13.48
CA GLU A 66 12.77 11.46 -13.12
C GLU A 66 14.25 11.50 -12.76
N LEU A 67 14.73 10.53 -11.97
CA LEU A 67 16.14 10.42 -11.61
C LEU A 67 17.02 10.19 -12.84
N LYS A 68 16.60 9.30 -13.74
CA LYS A 68 17.33 9.01 -14.98
C LYS A 68 17.44 10.24 -15.88
N LYS A 69 16.35 10.98 -16.03
CA LYS A 69 16.33 12.22 -16.83
C LYS A 69 17.31 13.26 -16.28
N HIS A 70 17.31 13.48 -14.96
CA HIS A 70 18.27 14.40 -14.34
C HIS A 70 19.72 13.95 -14.52
N ALA A 71 20.01 12.65 -14.41
CA ALA A 71 21.35 12.12 -14.63
C ALA A 71 21.83 12.35 -16.07
N GLU A 72 20.96 12.17 -17.06
CA GLU A 72 21.27 12.43 -18.47
C GLU A 72 21.53 13.91 -18.75
N GLU A 73 20.76 14.83 -18.15
CA GLU A 73 20.98 16.27 -18.26
C GLU A 73 22.32 16.71 -17.65
N LEU A 74 22.71 16.12 -16.51
CA LEU A 74 24.01 16.38 -15.89
C LEU A 74 25.18 15.85 -16.74
N ALA A 75 25.02 14.67 -17.35
CA ALA A 75 26.03 14.10 -18.23
C ALA A 75 26.28 15.00 -19.46
N LYS A 76 25.20 15.49 -20.10
CA LYS A 76 25.31 16.38 -21.27
C LYS A 76 26.02 17.70 -20.95
N LYS A 77 25.70 18.34 -19.83
CA LYS A 77 26.35 19.59 -19.40
C LYS A 77 27.85 19.43 -19.18
N ARG A 78 28.29 18.26 -18.66
CA ARG A 78 29.71 17.97 -18.42
C ARG A 78 30.51 17.82 -19.72
N ASP A 79 29.92 17.18 -20.73
CA ASP A 79 30.58 16.99 -22.02
C ASP A 79 30.70 18.32 -22.79
N GLU A 80 29.70 19.21 -22.65
CA GLU A 80 29.73 20.57 -23.23
C GLU A 80 30.80 21.49 -22.57
N GLU A 81 31.00 21.40 -21.25
CA GLU A 81 32.03 22.19 -20.54
C GLU A 81 33.47 21.73 -20.83
N THR A 82 33.68 20.42 -21.01
CA THR A 82 35.02 19.85 -21.30
C THR A 82 35.42 19.96 -22.77
N GLY A 83 34.45 19.99 -23.70
CA GLY A 83 34.69 20.16 -25.13
C GLY A 83 35.13 21.58 -25.57
N LEU A 84 35.09 22.57 -24.68
CA LEU A 84 35.51 23.96 -24.97
C LEU A 84 36.99 24.26 -24.69
N TYR A 85 37.71 23.31 -24.06
CA TYR A 85 39.15 23.43 -23.70
C TYR A 85 40.06 22.51 -24.54
N GLY A 86 39.52 21.88 -25.59
CA GLY A 86 40.25 21.01 -26.52
C GLY A 86 40.69 21.71 -27.80
#